data_AF-A0A0V0H0F6-F1
#
_entry.id   AF-A0A0V0H0F6-F1
#
_cell.length_a   1.000
_cell.length_b   1.000
_cell.length_c   1.000
_cell.angle_alpha   90.00
_cell.angle_beta   90.00
_cell.angle_gamma   90.00
#
_symmetry.space_group_name_H-M   'P 1'
#
loop_
_entity.id
_entity.type
_entity.pdbx_description
1 polymer ?
#
loop_
_entity_poly.entity_id
_entity_poly.type
_entity_poly.pdbx_seq_one_letter_code
_entity_poly.pdbx_strand_id
1 'polypeptide(L)'
;RQSRSFSISAGNSFTWDDVFRVPESPQNDDSALSGFFDKIKLCNRDLEKQCEFLPFVIEDQIIGYVHHGFADFLKPFQNVFIFPQDNTYGSHFGCYCTLHPNLSTPNDRTKAVANVVKSLGELIPGIRNELFPVASAFGEHIFFCTGTSCCAILWDKGLWSSYEWLS
;
A
#
# COMPACT_ATOMS: atom_id res chain seq x y z
N ARG A 1 -55.04 -20.80 29.71
CA ARG A 1 -54.06 -19.74 30.05
C ARG A 1 -53.01 -20.38 30.96
N GLN A 2 -51.92 -20.91 30.39
CA GLN A 2 -50.78 -21.43 31.14
C GLN A 2 -49.59 -20.53 30.83
N SER A 3 -49.13 -19.81 31.85
CA SER A 3 -47.97 -18.93 31.79
C SER A 3 -46.71 -19.79 31.91
N ARG A 4 -45.93 -19.92 30.82
CA ARG A 4 -44.58 -20.47 30.91
C ARG A 4 -43.64 -19.37 31.39
N SER A 5 -43.09 -19.54 32.58
CA SER A 5 -42.02 -18.68 33.09
C SER A 5 -40.72 -19.02 32.36
N PHE A 6 -40.20 -18.08 31.58
CA PHE A 6 -38.84 -18.14 31.07
C PHE A 6 -37.90 -17.67 32.17
N SER A 7 -37.08 -18.58 32.70
CA SER A 7 -35.95 -18.19 33.55
C SER A 7 -34.83 -17.73 32.62
N ILE A 8 -34.66 -16.42 32.50
CA ILE A 8 -33.45 -15.84 31.91
C ILE A 8 -32.38 -15.96 32.98
N SER A 9 -31.45 -16.91 32.80
CA SER A 9 -30.25 -16.97 33.63
C SER A 9 -29.41 -15.75 33.30
N ALA A 10 -29.52 -14.71 34.13
CA ALA A 10 -28.62 -13.57 34.10
C ALA A 10 -27.26 -14.01 34.64
N GLY A 11 -26.20 -13.76 33.87
CA GLY A 11 -24.85 -13.68 34.44
C GLY A 11 -23.78 -14.52 33.78
N ASN A 12 -23.56 -14.36 32.48
CA ASN A 12 -22.19 -14.41 31.96
C ASN A 12 -21.88 -13.01 31.42
N SER A 13 -21.57 -12.10 32.34
CA SER A 13 -20.95 -10.82 31.99
C SER A 13 -19.58 -11.16 31.43
N PHE A 14 -19.39 -10.99 30.12
CA PHE A 14 -18.07 -11.06 29.50
C PHE A 14 -17.20 -9.94 30.08
N THR A 15 -16.14 -10.31 30.78
CA THR A 15 -15.17 -9.40 31.43
C THR A 15 -13.80 -9.54 30.77
N TRP A 16 -12.92 -8.55 30.94
CA TRP A 16 -11.55 -8.64 30.45
C TRP A 16 -10.77 -9.82 31.07
N ASP A 17 -11.15 -10.26 32.27
CA ASP A 17 -10.61 -11.46 32.90
C ASP A 17 -10.91 -12.74 32.11
N ASP A 18 -12.00 -12.78 31.33
CA ASP A 18 -12.34 -13.92 30.46
C ASP A 18 -11.43 -13.99 29.22
N VAL A 19 -10.83 -12.87 28.80
CA VAL A 19 -9.87 -12.82 27.68
C VAL A 19 -8.51 -13.39 28.10
N PHE A 20 -8.13 -13.22 29.37
CA PHE A 20 -6.87 -13.75 29.92
C PHE A 20 -6.97 -15.19 30.43
N ARG A 21 -8.19 -15.71 30.63
CA ARG A 21 -8.43 -17.13 30.89
C ARG A 21 -8.26 -17.94 29.61
N VAL A 22 -7.02 -18.05 29.15
CA VAL A 22 -6.65 -19.08 28.20
C VAL A 22 -6.89 -20.42 28.90
N PRO A 23 -7.76 -21.32 28.39
CA PRO A 23 -7.85 -22.67 28.93
C PRO A 23 -6.45 -23.28 28.82
N GLU A 24 -5.87 -23.72 29.95
CA GLU A 24 -4.68 -24.57 29.93
C GLU A 24 -5.06 -25.94 29.34
N SER A 25 -5.35 -25.98 28.03
CA SER A 25 -5.48 -27.23 27.30
C SER A 25 -4.08 -27.71 26.93
N PRO A 26 -3.71 -28.96 27.24
CA PRO A 26 -2.37 -29.47 27.00
C PRO A 26 -2.21 -29.92 25.55
N GLN A 27 -2.41 -29.03 24.58
CA GLN A 27 -1.92 -29.15 23.20
C GLN A 27 -1.69 -27.73 22.68
N ASN A 28 -0.43 -27.31 22.66
CA ASN A 28 0.04 -26.19 21.84
C ASN A 28 -0.16 -26.59 20.37
N ASP A 29 -1.41 -26.53 19.90
CA ASP A 29 -1.73 -26.70 18.50
C ASP A 29 -1.42 -25.38 17.77
N ASP A 30 -0.13 -25.13 17.56
CA ASP A 30 0.40 -24.06 16.69
C ASP A 30 -0.23 -24.11 15.28
N SER A 31 -0.82 -25.27 14.92
CA SER A 31 -1.61 -25.49 13.71
C SER A 31 -2.81 -24.54 13.60
N ALA A 32 -3.43 -24.08 14.70
CA ALA A 32 -4.56 -23.16 14.66
C ALA A 32 -4.18 -21.77 14.13
N LEU A 33 -2.94 -21.34 14.37
CA LEU A 33 -2.41 -20.04 13.91
C LEU A 33 -1.72 -20.11 12.54
N SER A 34 -1.42 -21.32 12.06
CA SER A 34 -0.76 -21.53 10.76
C SER A 34 -1.48 -20.82 9.62
N GLY A 35 -2.81 -20.92 9.55
CA GLY A 35 -3.62 -20.25 8.52
C GLY A 35 -3.58 -18.71 8.60
N PHE A 36 -3.30 -18.13 9.76
CA PHE A 36 -3.09 -16.68 9.91
C PHE A 36 -1.71 -16.29 9.36
N PHE A 37 -0.65 -17.02 9.71
CA PHE A 37 0.68 -16.80 9.16
C PHE A 37 0.74 -17.02 7.65
N ASP A 38 -0.01 -17.98 7.11
CA ASP A 38 -0.11 -18.20 5.67
C ASP A 38 -0.74 -17.00 4.96
N LYS A 39 -1.76 -16.37 5.56
CA LYS A 39 -2.34 -15.12 5.04
C LYS A 39 -1.35 -13.95 5.12
N ILE A 40 -0.61 -13.81 6.21
CA ILE A 40 0.46 -12.80 6.32
C ILE A 40 1.50 -13.00 5.22
N LYS A 41 1.98 -14.23 5.03
CA LYS A 41 2.96 -14.56 3.98
C LYS A 41 2.39 -14.31 2.59
N LEU A 42 1.10 -14.58 2.37
CA LEU A 42 0.44 -14.33 1.09
C LEU A 42 0.29 -12.83 0.81
N CYS A 43 -0.06 -12.03 1.82
CA CYS A 43 -0.21 -10.57 1.68
C CYS A 43 1.13 -9.83 1.54
N ASN A 44 2.18 -10.35 2.16
CA ASN A 44 3.54 -9.81 2.08
C ASN A 44 4.44 -10.63 1.14
N ARG A 45 3.80 -11.33 0.20
CA ARG A 45 4.51 -12.12 -0.79
C ARG A 45 5.37 -11.19 -1.64
N ASP A 46 6.48 -11.71 -2.15
CA ASP A 46 7.33 -11.04 -3.12
C ASP A 46 8.29 -9.95 -2.58
N LEU A 47 8.68 -10.00 -1.29
CA LEU A 47 9.85 -9.23 -0.80
C LEU A 47 11.10 -9.43 -1.70
N GLU A 48 11.27 -10.63 -2.22
CA GLU A 48 12.35 -11.00 -3.16
C GLU A 48 12.28 -10.24 -4.51
N LYS A 49 11.12 -9.72 -4.90
CA LYS A 49 10.96 -8.93 -6.12
C LYS A 49 11.30 -7.46 -5.95
N GLN A 50 11.73 -7.00 -4.77
CA GLN A 50 12.19 -5.63 -4.54
C GLN A 50 13.24 -5.17 -5.56
N CYS A 51 14.07 -6.09 -6.06
CA CYS A 51 15.06 -5.83 -7.09
C CYS A 51 14.46 -5.42 -8.46
N GLU A 52 13.16 -5.65 -8.68
CA GLU A 52 12.45 -5.30 -9.92
C GLU A 52 11.88 -3.87 -9.90
N PHE A 53 11.94 -3.19 -8.74
CA PHE A 53 11.30 -1.90 -8.54
C PHE A 53 12.31 -0.76 -8.35
N LEU A 54 11.90 0.42 -8.80
CA LEU A 54 12.59 1.69 -8.62
C LEU A 54 11.87 2.50 -7.54
N PRO A 55 12.59 3.09 -6.57
CA PRO A 55 11.98 4.01 -5.62
C PRO A 55 11.35 5.20 -6.34
N PHE A 56 10.13 5.58 -5.94
CA PHE A 56 9.49 6.83 -6.34
C PHE A 56 9.58 7.83 -5.19
N VAL A 57 10.28 8.92 -5.45
CA VAL A 57 10.65 9.91 -4.44
C VAL A 57 9.97 11.24 -4.74
N ILE A 58 9.42 11.87 -3.71
CA ILE A 58 8.98 13.27 -3.74
C ILE A 58 9.49 13.92 -2.46
N GLU A 59 10.12 15.09 -2.56
CA GLU A 59 10.59 15.86 -1.40
C GLU A 59 11.46 15.01 -0.45
N ASP A 60 12.41 14.27 -1.03
CA ASP A 60 13.35 13.36 -0.35
C ASP A 60 12.72 12.20 0.44
N GLN A 61 11.44 11.93 0.19
CA GLN A 61 10.71 10.81 0.80
C GLN A 61 10.33 9.78 -0.26
N ILE A 62 10.58 8.49 0.04
CA ILE A 62 10.05 7.39 -0.77
C ILE A 62 8.55 7.31 -0.50
N ILE A 63 7.75 7.64 -1.51
CA ILE A 63 6.28 7.61 -1.42
C ILE A 63 5.69 6.42 -2.18
N GLY A 64 6.54 5.58 -2.76
CA GLY A 64 6.19 4.27 -3.30
C GLY A 64 7.22 3.77 -4.31
N TYR A 65 6.83 2.84 -5.16
CA TYR A 65 7.74 2.12 -6.05
C TYR A 65 7.15 1.89 -7.43
N VAL A 66 7.96 2.11 -8.47
CA VAL A 66 7.60 1.89 -9.87
C VAL A 66 8.31 0.64 -10.38
N HIS A 67 7.57 -0.28 -10.98
CA HIS A 67 8.19 -1.45 -11.63
C HIS A 67 9.15 -1.00 -12.75
N HIS A 68 10.36 -1.57 -12.82
CA HIS A 68 11.39 -1.14 -13.76
C HIS A 68 10.92 -1.15 -15.22
N GLY A 69 10.27 -2.23 -15.65
CA GLY A 69 9.71 -2.31 -17.01
C GLY A 69 8.59 -1.29 -17.27
N PHE A 70 7.90 -0.82 -16.22
CA PHE A 70 6.92 0.25 -16.37
C PHE A 70 7.58 1.64 -16.44
N ALA A 71 8.71 1.84 -15.76
CA ALA A 71 9.47 3.07 -15.82
C ALA A 71 9.94 3.42 -17.24
N ASP A 72 10.16 2.42 -18.09
CA ASP A 72 10.46 2.64 -19.51
C ASP A 72 9.35 3.38 -20.27
N PHE A 73 8.08 3.18 -19.89
CA PHE A 73 6.95 3.94 -20.44
C PHE A 73 6.86 5.37 -19.88
N LEU A 74 7.49 5.64 -18.73
CA LEU A 74 7.51 6.96 -18.11
C LEU A 74 8.65 7.84 -18.63
N LYS A 75 9.79 7.24 -19.02
CA LYS A 75 10.98 7.95 -19.53
C LYS A 75 10.70 8.95 -20.67
N PRO A 76 9.76 8.74 -21.60
CA PRO A 76 9.42 9.73 -22.61
C PRO A 76 8.80 11.03 -22.06
N PHE A 77 8.17 10.99 -20.88
CA PHE A 77 7.48 12.13 -20.28
C PHE A 77 8.41 12.93 -19.35
N GLN A 78 9.52 13.41 -19.90
CA GLN A 78 10.61 14.07 -19.13
C GLN A 78 10.19 15.37 -18.44
N ASN A 79 9.12 16.01 -18.90
CA ASN A 79 8.52 17.17 -18.26
C ASN A 79 7.67 16.83 -17.02
N VAL A 80 7.48 15.53 -16.74
CA VAL A 80 6.70 15.01 -15.61
C VAL A 80 7.54 14.11 -14.72
N PHE A 81 8.25 13.14 -15.30
CA PHE A 81 9.08 12.17 -14.59
C PHE A 81 10.54 12.34 -14.97
N ILE A 82 11.42 12.31 -13.97
CA ILE A 82 12.87 12.29 -14.17
C ILE A 82 13.49 11.13 -13.39
N PHE A 83 14.66 10.68 -13.85
CA PHE A 83 15.34 9.52 -13.31
C PHE A 83 16.80 9.85 -12.94
N PRO A 84 17.04 10.56 -11.83
CA PRO A 84 18.39 10.88 -11.40
C PRO A 84 19.19 9.62 -11.07
N GLN A 85 20.46 9.59 -11.46
CA GLN A 85 21.37 8.50 -11.13
C GLN A 85 21.93 8.72 -9.72
N ASP A 86 21.39 7.96 -8.76
CA ASP A 86 21.71 8.05 -7.34
C ASP A 86 21.30 6.74 -6.63
N ASN A 87 22.09 6.32 -5.65
CA ASN A 87 21.89 5.13 -4.83
C ASN A 87 21.44 5.44 -3.39
N THR A 88 21.21 6.71 -3.04
CA THR A 88 20.71 7.13 -1.73
C THR A 88 19.47 6.36 -1.26
N TYR A 89 18.58 6.01 -2.18
CA TYR A 89 17.30 5.33 -1.88
C TYR A 89 17.34 3.80 -2.03
N GLY A 90 18.53 3.20 -2.09
CA GLY A 90 18.67 1.73 -2.09
C GLY A 90 18.20 1.03 -3.37
N SER A 91 18.15 1.74 -4.49
CA SER A 91 17.76 1.18 -5.79
C SER A 91 18.80 0.20 -6.35
N HIS A 92 18.34 -0.95 -6.82
CA HIS A 92 19.20 -1.93 -7.51
C HIS A 92 19.64 -1.46 -8.91
N PHE A 93 19.02 -0.42 -9.45
CA PHE A 93 19.25 0.06 -10.81
C PHE A 93 20.16 1.29 -10.90
N GLY A 94 20.68 1.79 -9.78
CA GLY A 94 21.53 2.99 -9.83
C GLY A 94 20.75 4.31 -9.87
N CYS A 95 19.42 4.28 -9.80
CA CYS A 95 18.57 5.46 -10.00
C CYS A 95 17.22 5.34 -9.29
N TYR A 96 16.55 6.47 -9.13
CA TYR A 96 15.17 6.56 -8.62
C TYR A 96 14.30 7.37 -9.57
N CYS A 97 12.99 7.23 -9.43
CA CYS A 97 12.00 8.02 -10.18
C CYS A 97 11.53 9.18 -9.29
N THR A 98 11.42 10.40 -9.84
CA THR A 98 10.82 11.54 -9.14
C THR A 98 10.02 12.40 -10.11
N LEU A 99 9.12 13.23 -9.58
CA LEU A 99 8.45 14.25 -10.38
C LEU A 99 9.42 15.37 -10.78
N HIS A 100 9.17 15.96 -11.94
CA HIS A 100 9.92 17.10 -12.46
C HIS A 100 9.71 18.32 -11.53
N PRO A 101 10.79 19.05 -11.15
CA PRO A 101 10.72 20.13 -10.15
C PRO A 101 9.80 21.30 -10.54
N ASN A 102 9.52 21.49 -11.83
CA ASN A 102 8.54 22.50 -12.29
C ASN A 102 7.10 22.22 -11.82
N LEU A 103 6.79 20.99 -11.37
CA LEU A 103 5.49 20.62 -10.82
C LEU A 103 5.44 20.94 -9.31
N SER A 104 5.38 22.24 -9.02
CA SER A 104 5.52 22.75 -7.64
C SER A 104 4.28 22.53 -6.77
N THR A 105 3.07 22.55 -7.33
CA THR A 105 1.83 22.39 -6.57
C THR A 105 1.26 20.98 -6.66
N PRO A 106 0.55 20.49 -5.63
CA PRO A 106 -0.15 19.19 -5.69
C PRO A 106 -1.13 19.08 -6.87
N ASN A 107 -1.75 20.19 -7.26
CA ASN A 107 -2.67 20.25 -8.38
C ASN A 107 -1.95 20.12 -9.74
N ASP A 108 -0.78 20.75 -9.88
CA ASP A 108 0.02 20.62 -11.10
C ASP A 108 0.57 19.20 -11.26
N ARG A 109 1.05 18.61 -10.16
CA ARG A 109 1.46 17.20 -10.10
C ARG A 109 0.31 16.28 -10.51
N THR A 110 -0.87 16.47 -9.92
CA THR A 110 -2.09 15.70 -10.22
C THR A 110 -2.43 15.77 -11.71
N LYS A 111 -2.50 16.97 -12.28
CA LYS A 111 -2.84 17.15 -13.70
C LYS A 111 -1.79 16.55 -14.63
N ALA A 112 -0.51 16.77 -14.34
CA ALA A 112 0.60 16.26 -15.15
C ALA A 112 0.60 14.72 -15.18
N VAL A 113 0.51 14.09 -14.00
CA VAL A 113 0.45 12.63 -13.88
C VAL A 113 -0.81 12.07 -14.55
N ALA A 114 -1.97 12.70 -14.34
CA ALA A 114 -3.23 12.29 -14.98
C ALA A 114 -3.14 12.35 -16.51
N ASN A 115 -2.46 13.35 -17.07
CA ASN A 115 -2.24 13.47 -18.51
C ASN A 115 -1.36 12.33 -19.03
N VAL A 116 -0.26 12.00 -18.33
CA VAL A 116 0.62 10.88 -18.71
C VAL A 116 -0.16 9.56 -18.67
N VAL A 117 -0.86 9.29 -17.58
CA VAL A 117 -1.73 8.12 -17.44
C VAL A 117 -2.73 8.01 -18.60
N LYS A 118 -3.40 9.13 -18.92
CA LYS A 118 -4.38 9.16 -20.00
C LYS A 118 -3.75 8.83 -21.35
N SER A 119 -2.52 9.30 -21.59
CA SER A 119 -1.74 8.95 -22.78
C SER A 119 -1.32 7.48 -22.82
N LEU A 120 -1.17 6.83 -21.67
CA LEU A 120 -0.89 5.39 -21.57
C LEU A 120 -2.14 4.50 -21.74
N GLY A 121 -3.34 5.09 -21.65
CA GLY A 121 -4.60 4.66 -22.26
C GLY A 121 -4.99 3.18 -22.12
N GLU A 122 -4.40 2.32 -22.96
CA GLU A 122 -4.71 0.88 -23.04
C GLU A 122 -3.87 -0.01 -22.11
N LEU A 123 -2.77 0.51 -21.54
CA LEU A 123 -1.91 -0.25 -20.64
C LEU A 123 -2.50 -0.40 -19.22
N ILE A 124 -3.47 0.47 -18.87
CA ILE A 124 -4.07 0.56 -17.53
C ILE A 124 -5.55 0.17 -17.63
N PRO A 125 -5.90 -1.12 -17.40
CA PRO A 125 -7.30 -1.53 -17.46
C PRO A 125 -8.13 -0.90 -16.34
N GLY A 126 -9.35 -0.48 -16.67
CA GLY A 126 -10.38 -0.14 -15.70
C GLY A 126 -10.20 1.19 -14.95
N ILE A 127 -9.74 2.26 -15.61
CA ILE A 127 -9.65 3.61 -15.01
C ILE A 127 -11.05 4.07 -14.57
N ARG A 128 -11.28 4.14 -13.24
CA ARG A 128 -12.47 4.76 -12.63
C ARG A 128 -12.16 6.21 -12.26
N ASN A 129 -13.17 7.09 -12.29
CA ASN A 129 -13.06 8.51 -11.91
C ASN A 129 -12.93 8.73 -10.39
N GLU A 130 -12.18 7.87 -9.70
CA GLU A 130 -11.93 7.95 -8.26
C GLU A 130 -10.50 8.38 -8.03
N LEU A 131 -10.33 9.55 -7.41
CA LEU A 131 -9.03 10.08 -7.04
C LEU A 131 -8.63 9.59 -5.65
N PHE A 132 -7.40 9.11 -5.53
CA PHE A 132 -6.77 8.66 -4.31
C PHE A 132 -5.62 9.60 -3.95
N PRO A 133 -5.52 10.03 -2.67
CA PRO A 133 -4.41 10.84 -2.23
C PRO A 133 -3.12 10.02 -2.22
N VAL A 134 -2.04 10.63 -2.68
CA VAL A 134 -0.68 10.12 -2.58
C VAL A 134 0.04 10.88 -1.48
N ALA A 135 0.30 10.18 -0.38
CA ALA A 135 1.00 10.65 0.81
C ALA A 135 1.95 9.54 1.27
N SER A 136 2.93 9.86 2.12
CA SER A 136 3.83 8.87 2.71
C SER A 136 3.07 7.90 3.64
N ALA A 137 2.26 8.44 4.54
CA ALA A 137 1.43 7.67 5.47
C ALA A 137 0.02 8.25 5.63
N PHE A 138 -0.85 7.54 6.34
CA PHE A 138 -2.22 8.01 6.62
C PHE A 138 -2.20 9.25 7.52
N GLY A 139 -2.88 10.31 7.10
CA GLY A 139 -2.95 11.58 7.84
C GLY A 139 -1.79 12.53 7.57
N GLU A 140 -0.79 12.11 6.79
CA GLU A 140 0.34 12.95 6.39
C GLU A 140 0.01 13.89 5.23
N HIS A 141 0.97 14.76 4.92
CA HIS A 141 0.88 15.71 3.82
C HIS A 141 0.62 15.01 2.47
N ILE A 142 -0.39 15.50 1.74
CA ILE A 142 -0.79 14.98 0.43
C ILE A 142 0.07 15.65 -0.66
N PHE A 143 0.88 14.85 -1.34
CA PHE A 143 1.76 15.34 -2.41
C PHE A 143 1.01 15.59 -3.73
N PHE A 144 0.04 14.73 -4.08
CA PHE A 144 -0.84 14.85 -5.24
C PHE A 144 -1.97 13.79 -5.17
N CYS A 145 -2.88 13.77 -6.14
CA CYS A 145 -3.91 12.75 -6.26
C CYS A 145 -3.76 11.96 -7.57
N THR A 146 -4.16 10.70 -7.58
CA THR A 146 -4.12 9.83 -8.78
C THR A 146 -5.33 8.91 -8.87
N GLY A 147 -5.65 8.38 -10.05
CA GLY A 147 -6.78 7.46 -10.23
C GLY A 147 -6.55 6.11 -9.54
N THR A 148 -7.59 5.43 -9.04
CA THR A 148 -7.49 4.12 -8.35
C THR A 148 -6.65 3.09 -9.11
N SER A 149 -6.85 2.98 -10.42
CA SER A 149 -6.16 2.00 -11.27
C SER A 149 -4.70 2.40 -11.51
N CYS A 150 -4.39 3.69 -11.37
CA CYS A 150 -3.02 4.19 -11.44
C CYS A 150 -2.28 3.95 -10.15
N CYS A 151 -2.95 4.05 -8.98
CA CYS A 151 -2.38 3.64 -7.70
C CYS A 151 -1.76 2.25 -7.79
N ALA A 152 -2.51 1.27 -8.30
CA ALA A 152 -2.06 -0.12 -8.35
C ALA A 152 -0.89 -0.37 -9.34
N ILE A 153 -0.76 0.44 -10.38
CA ILE A 153 0.22 0.20 -11.47
C ILE A 153 1.50 1.00 -11.25
N LEU A 154 1.36 2.23 -10.75
CA LEU A 154 2.49 3.13 -10.48
C LEU A 154 3.08 2.90 -9.09
N TRP A 155 2.31 2.35 -8.15
CA TRP A 155 2.70 2.19 -6.76
C TRP A 155 2.17 0.86 -6.22
N ASP A 156 2.91 -0.22 -6.47
CA ASP A 156 2.54 -1.53 -5.92
C ASP A 156 2.57 -1.47 -4.39
N LYS A 157 1.39 -1.35 -3.78
CA LYS A 157 1.23 -1.31 -2.33
C LYS A 157 1.41 -2.68 -1.68
N GLY A 158 1.43 -3.77 -2.47
CA GLY A 158 1.61 -5.13 -1.97
C GLY A 158 2.96 -5.36 -1.31
N LEU A 159 3.98 -4.62 -1.74
CA LEU A 159 5.34 -4.79 -1.24
C LEU A 159 5.57 -4.22 0.17
N TRP A 160 4.71 -3.32 0.68
CA TRP A 160 5.03 -2.52 1.87
C TRP A 160 3.96 -2.41 2.95
N SER A 161 2.81 -3.09 2.84
CA SER A 161 1.82 -3.16 3.93
C SER A 161 2.38 -3.75 5.24
N SER A 162 3.59 -4.34 5.24
CA SER A 162 4.27 -4.83 6.45
C SER A 162 5.09 -3.80 7.22
N TYR A 163 5.63 -2.75 6.60
CA TYR A 163 6.67 -1.95 7.27
C TYR A 163 6.12 -0.78 8.10
N GLU A 164 4.93 -0.25 7.77
CA GLU A 164 4.33 0.84 8.55
C GLU A 164 3.42 0.38 9.70
N TRP A 165 3.11 -0.91 9.81
CA TRP A 165 2.27 -1.45 10.89
C TRP A 165 3.05 -2.22 11.97
N LEU A 166 4.38 -2.30 11.86
CA LEU A 166 5.24 -3.04 12.78
C LEU A 166 6.39 -2.21 13.39
N SER A 167 6.29 -0.87 13.39
CA SER A 167 7.16 0.01 14.19
C SER A 167 6.37 0.74 15.28
#